data_AF-E3MQU4-F1
#
_entry.id   AF-E3MQU4-F1
#
_cell.length_a   1.000
_cell.length_b   1.000
_cell.length_c   1.000
_cell.angle_alpha   90.00
_cell.angle_beta   90.00
_cell.angle_gamma   90.00
#
_symmetry.space_group_name_H-M   'P 1'
#
loop_
_entity.id
_entity.type
_entity.pdbx_description
1 polymer ?
#
loop_
_entity_poly.entity_id
_entity_poly.type
_entity_poly.pdbx_seq_one_letter_code
_entity_poly.pdbx_strand_id
1 'polypeptide(L)'
;MDNTSVDVVLMEKIPITNSNSTGYLFSGSCRLIHKNACFFTLDVFQLVFDASAFAIPATLYYKYSKVTSLNSKDLSRNRVRLILFSSYFLSIVVGVIYVITYSPDESLAVESETRKQFSREYDFTHYAGITGYVNHFWSSLTNNLNMLSVYIPPIMSLIFIRMIQIRLRSFKHLFTDKTAAQARKFDLALTIQTLVPAVCVIPVYTAHIILEHYIVSFMADFEKVLYMMLALPTAIDAFIVIITITPYRRSFLAFFEKLFGWEKPPPPAFKLVHNSRATSLF
;
A
#
# COMPACT_ATOMS: atom_id res chain seq x y z
N MET A 1 29.13 -3.34 -27.05
CA MET A 1 29.25 -3.92 -25.70
C MET A 1 27.91 -3.70 -25.05
N ASP A 2 27.11 -4.76 -25.09
CA ASP A 2 25.73 -4.80 -24.63
C ASP A 2 25.68 -4.69 -23.11
N ASN A 3 25.15 -3.58 -22.62
CA ASN A 3 24.57 -3.51 -21.29
C ASN A 3 23.07 -3.70 -21.43
N THR A 4 22.66 -4.97 -21.55
CA THR A 4 21.35 -5.41 -21.08
C THR A 4 21.34 -5.32 -19.55
N SER A 5 21.26 -4.10 -19.02
CA SER A 5 20.72 -3.89 -17.69
C SER A 5 19.26 -4.34 -17.76
N VAL A 6 18.95 -5.39 -17.02
CA VAL A 6 17.59 -5.91 -16.89
C VAL A 6 16.74 -4.77 -16.30
N ASP A 7 16.02 -4.04 -17.15
CA ASP A 7 15.07 -2.99 -16.77
C ASP A 7 13.86 -3.63 -16.10
N VAL A 8 14.02 -4.13 -14.87
CA VAL A 8 12.93 -4.60 -14.00
C VAL A 8 12.22 -3.40 -13.37
N VAL A 9 12.04 -2.30 -14.09
CA VAL A 9 11.36 -1.10 -13.59
C VAL A 9 10.30 -0.67 -14.58
N LEU A 10 9.05 -0.74 -14.14
CA LEU A 10 7.86 -0.71 -15.01
C LEU A 10 7.51 0.71 -15.50
N MET A 11 7.77 1.78 -14.75
CA MET A 11 7.36 3.16 -15.08
C MET A 11 8.13 4.24 -14.31
N GLU A 12 8.51 5.31 -15.02
CA GLU A 12 8.81 6.65 -14.48
C GLU A 12 7.69 7.59 -14.97
N LYS A 13 7.24 8.54 -14.15
CA LYS A 13 6.12 9.44 -14.42
C LYS A 13 6.45 10.89 -14.03
N ILE A 14 6.77 11.72 -15.02
CA ILE A 14 7.03 13.14 -14.82
C ILE A 14 5.76 13.97 -15.12
N PRO A 15 5.20 14.70 -14.15
CA PRO A 15 4.12 15.65 -14.41
C PRO A 15 4.64 16.91 -15.10
N ILE A 16 3.95 17.33 -16.16
CA ILE A 16 4.17 18.59 -16.85
C ILE A 16 2.89 19.42 -16.79
N THR A 17 2.98 20.56 -16.13
CA THR A 17 1.88 21.51 -16.01
C THR A 17 1.90 22.45 -17.21
N ASN A 18 0.97 22.26 -18.15
CA ASN A 18 0.74 23.19 -19.26
C ASN A 18 -0.13 24.38 -18.79
N SER A 19 -0.42 25.30 -19.71
CA SER A 19 -1.32 26.43 -19.42
C SER A 19 -2.69 25.99 -18.90
N ASN A 20 -3.34 25.02 -19.55
CA ASN A 20 -4.69 24.59 -19.15
C ASN A 20 -4.76 23.14 -18.63
N SER A 21 -3.83 22.28 -19.06
CA SER A 21 -3.82 20.84 -18.77
C SER A 21 -2.59 20.37 -17.99
N THR A 22 -2.69 19.22 -17.32
CA THR A 22 -1.51 18.50 -16.81
C THR A 22 -1.22 17.27 -17.68
N GLY A 23 -0.07 17.26 -18.35
CA GLY A 23 0.43 16.09 -19.06
C GLY A 23 1.34 15.24 -18.19
N TYR A 24 1.45 13.95 -18.48
CA TYR A 24 2.42 13.05 -17.87
C TYR A 24 3.32 12.45 -18.94
N LEU A 25 4.62 12.50 -18.69
CA LEU A 25 5.64 11.79 -19.47
C LEU A 25 5.94 10.47 -18.80
N PHE A 26 5.90 9.39 -19.58
CA PHE A 26 6.25 8.06 -19.11
C PHE A 26 7.56 7.59 -19.74
N SER A 27 8.49 7.08 -18.93
CA SER A 27 9.76 6.52 -19.40
C SER A 27 9.84 5.00 -19.20
N GLY A 28 10.92 4.37 -19.70
CA GLY A 28 11.21 2.94 -19.50
C GLY A 28 10.35 1.99 -20.34
N SER A 29 9.97 0.85 -19.74
CA SER A 29 9.21 -0.23 -20.40
C SER A 29 7.84 0.24 -20.94
N CYS A 30 7.31 1.34 -20.40
CA CYS A 30 6.09 1.95 -20.91
C CYS A 30 6.18 2.48 -22.33
N ARG A 31 7.38 2.75 -22.85
CA ARG A 31 7.56 3.17 -24.24
C ARG A 31 7.15 2.08 -25.23
N LEU A 32 7.22 0.81 -24.81
CA LEU A 32 6.86 -0.35 -25.62
C LEU A 32 5.35 -0.65 -25.59
N ILE A 33 4.62 0.01 -24.70
CA ILE A 33 3.19 -0.20 -24.46
C ILE A 33 2.42 1.06 -24.89
N HIS A 34 1.15 0.91 -25.26
CA HIS A 34 0.32 2.06 -25.61
C HIS A 34 0.21 3.05 -24.43
N LYS A 35 0.31 4.36 -24.69
CA LYS A 35 0.30 5.42 -23.65
C LYS A 35 -0.84 5.32 -22.64
N ASN A 36 -2.04 5.01 -23.13
CA ASN A 36 -3.24 4.86 -22.28
C ASN A 36 -3.15 3.65 -21.34
N ALA A 37 -2.56 2.55 -21.80
CA ALA A 37 -2.37 1.37 -20.96
C ALA A 37 -1.30 1.63 -19.90
N CYS A 38 -0.30 2.45 -20.22
CA CYS A 38 0.69 2.88 -19.24
C CYS A 38 0.05 3.71 -18.11
N PHE A 39 -0.70 4.74 -18.49
CA PHE A 39 -1.44 5.60 -17.55
C PHE A 39 -2.41 4.80 -16.68
N PHE A 40 -3.24 3.95 -17.29
CA PHE A 40 -4.17 3.10 -16.56
C PHE A 40 -3.48 2.16 -15.55
N THR A 41 -2.32 1.59 -15.92
CA THR A 41 -1.58 0.69 -15.02
C THR A 41 -1.05 1.43 -13.79
N LEU A 42 -0.56 2.66 -13.98
CA LEU A 42 -0.14 3.52 -12.87
C LEU A 42 -1.33 3.81 -11.94
N ASP A 43 -2.47 4.19 -12.50
CA ASP A 43 -3.65 4.51 -11.70
C ASP A 43 -4.17 3.27 -10.94
N VAL A 44 -4.20 2.09 -11.58
CA VAL A 44 -4.53 0.84 -10.90
C VAL A 44 -3.56 0.53 -9.77
N PHE A 45 -2.25 0.72 -9.99
CA PHE A 45 -1.25 0.54 -8.93
C PHE A 45 -1.53 1.46 -7.73
N GLN A 46 -1.81 2.74 -7.99
CA GLN A 46 -2.14 3.71 -6.95
C GLN A 46 -3.42 3.33 -6.19
N LEU A 47 -4.47 2.91 -6.91
CA LEU A 47 -5.74 2.48 -6.30
C LEU A 47 -5.55 1.28 -5.37
N VAL A 48 -4.73 0.30 -5.77
CA VAL A 48 -4.38 -0.86 -4.96
C VAL A 48 -3.56 -0.44 -3.75
N PHE A 49 -2.59 0.46 -3.94
CA PHE A 49 -1.79 1.00 -2.85
C PHE A 49 -2.67 1.68 -1.81
N ASP A 50 -3.57 2.59 -2.21
CA ASP A 50 -4.47 3.30 -1.31
C ASP A 50 -5.35 2.34 -0.50
N ALA A 51 -5.92 1.32 -1.15
CA ALA A 51 -6.75 0.31 -0.50
C ALA A 51 -5.93 -0.47 0.54
N SER A 52 -4.70 -0.85 0.18
CA SER A 52 -3.80 -1.57 1.08
C SER A 52 -3.38 -0.72 2.29
N ALA A 53 -3.12 0.58 2.07
CA ALA A 53 -2.71 1.50 3.11
C ALA A 53 -3.81 1.69 4.16
N PHE A 54 -5.08 1.85 3.74
CA PHE A 54 -6.22 1.96 4.65
C PHE A 54 -6.70 0.63 5.25
N ALA A 55 -6.34 -0.52 4.67
CA ALA A 55 -6.64 -1.82 5.26
C ALA A 55 -5.92 -2.00 6.62
N ILE A 56 -4.70 -1.48 6.75
CA ILE A 56 -3.91 -1.56 7.99
C ILE A 56 -4.66 -0.93 9.19
N PRO A 57 -5.02 0.38 9.19
CA PRO A 57 -5.76 0.97 10.30
C PRO A 57 -7.15 0.36 10.49
N ALA A 58 -7.81 -0.11 9.43
CA ALA A 58 -9.09 -0.82 9.53
C ALA A 58 -8.96 -2.13 10.35
N THR A 59 -7.91 -2.92 10.12
CA THR A 59 -7.64 -4.13 10.91
C THR A 59 -7.29 -3.80 12.36
N LEU A 60 -6.55 -2.72 12.61
CA LEU A 60 -6.27 -2.24 13.97
C LEU A 60 -7.53 -1.82 14.71
N TYR A 61 -8.42 -1.09 14.04
CA TYR A 61 -9.71 -0.71 14.60
C TYR A 61 -10.56 -1.94 14.95
N TYR A 62 -10.61 -2.94 14.06
CA TYR A 62 -11.29 -4.21 14.34
C TYR A 62 -10.72 -4.89 15.59
N LYS A 63 -9.40 -4.97 15.71
CA LYS A 63 -8.71 -5.53 16.89
C LYS A 63 -9.00 -4.73 18.16
N TYR A 64 -8.94 -3.40 18.09
CA TYR A 64 -9.29 -2.52 19.19
C TYR A 64 -10.73 -2.76 19.66
N SER A 65 -11.66 -2.91 18.73
CA SER A 65 -13.06 -3.20 19.03
C SER A 65 -13.23 -4.56 19.73
N LYS A 66 -12.53 -5.60 19.26
CA LYS A 66 -12.48 -6.92 19.91
C LYS A 66 -11.91 -6.87 21.33
N VAL A 67 -10.79 -6.17 21.55
CA VAL A 67 -10.16 -6.03 22.87
C VAL A 67 -11.08 -5.24 23.83
N THR A 68 -11.77 -4.22 23.33
CA THR A 68 -12.70 -3.43 24.15
C THR A 68 -13.99 -4.19 24.47
N SER A 69 -14.43 -5.06 23.56
CA SER A 69 -15.66 -5.85 23.66
C SER A 69 -15.45 -7.26 24.23
N LEU A 70 -14.40 -7.50 25.03
CA LEU A 70 -14.10 -8.81 25.64
C LEU A 70 -15.28 -9.42 26.43
N ASN A 71 -16.21 -8.59 26.93
CA ASN A 71 -17.39 -9.00 27.68
C ASN A 71 -18.72 -8.96 26.88
N SER A 72 -18.68 -8.57 25.60
CA SER A 72 -19.87 -8.38 24.76
C SER A 72 -19.90 -9.37 23.60
N LYS A 73 -21.10 -9.67 23.07
CA LYS A 73 -21.29 -10.57 21.91
C LYS A 73 -20.31 -10.22 20.79
N ASP A 74 -19.77 -11.25 20.13
CA ASP A 74 -18.88 -11.11 18.97
C ASP A 74 -19.39 -10.02 18.01
N LEU A 75 -18.44 -9.25 17.44
CA LEU A 75 -18.79 -8.23 16.45
C LEU A 75 -19.67 -8.84 15.36
N SER A 76 -20.83 -8.22 15.12
CA SER A 76 -21.71 -8.62 14.02
C SER A 76 -20.91 -8.66 12.71
N ARG A 77 -21.14 -9.71 11.93
CA ARG A 77 -20.51 -9.91 10.60
C ARG A 77 -20.70 -8.69 9.69
N ASN A 78 -21.81 -7.96 9.84
CA ASN A 78 -22.08 -6.74 9.08
C ASN A 78 -21.16 -5.59 9.47
N ARG A 79 -20.79 -5.45 10.75
CA ARG A 79 -19.81 -4.44 11.18
C ARG A 79 -18.42 -4.74 10.62
N VAL A 80 -18.01 -6.01 10.63
CA VAL A 80 -16.73 -6.43 10.05
C VAL A 80 -16.69 -6.14 8.55
N ARG A 81 -17.77 -6.48 7.83
CA ARG A 81 -17.88 -6.14 6.39
C ARG A 81 -17.83 -4.64 6.14
N LEU A 82 -18.48 -3.82 6.97
CA LEU A 82 -18.45 -2.36 6.83
C LEU A 82 -17.05 -1.80 7.07
N ILE A 83 -16.32 -2.29 8.08
CA ILE A 83 -14.92 -1.89 8.33
C ILE A 83 -14.05 -2.23 7.11
N LEU A 84 -14.17 -3.44 6.55
CA LEU A 84 -13.43 -3.82 5.35
C LEU A 84 -13.85 -3.00 4.12
N PHE A 85 -15.14 -2.69 3.96
CA PHE A 85 -15.59 -1.86 2.85
C PHE A 85 -15.06 -0.42 2.97
N SER A 86 -14.96 0.10 4.20
CA SER A 86 -14.47 1.46 4.44
C SER A 86 -13.01 1.66 4.01
N SER A 87 -12.17 0.62 4.01
CA SER A 87 -10.79 0.75 3.53
C SER A 87 -10.69 0.91 2.01
N TYR A 88 -11.71 0.49 1.26
CA TYR A 88 -11.77 0.67 -0.20
C TYR A 88 -12.42 1.99 -0.61
N PHE A 89 -13.01 2.74 0.34
CA PHE A 89 -13.80 3.92 0.01
C PHE A 89 -13.00 4.96 -0.77
N LEU A 90 -11.78 5.28 -0.33
CA LEU A 90 -10.93 6.25 -1.02
C LEU A 90 -10.56 5.78 -2.43
N SER A 91 -10.12 4.52 -2.58
CA SER A 91 -9.80 3.95 -3.89
C SER A 91 -11.01 3.98 -4.83
N ILE A 92 -12.21 3.71 -4.35
CA ILE A 92 -13.43 3.80 -5.17
C ILE A 92 -13.66 5.24 -5.61
N VAL A 93 -13.52 6.23 -4.72
CA VAL A 93 -13.68 7.65 -5.05
C VAL A 93 -12.67 8.09 -6.11
N VAL A 94 -11.39 7.77 -5.93
CA VAL A 94 -10.33 8.10 -6.90
C VAL A 94 -10.59 7.39 -8.23
N GLY A 95 -11.00 6.12 -8.21
CA GLY A 95 -11.33 5.35 -9.42
C GLY A 95 -12.53 5.92 -10.17
N VAL A 96 -13.55 6.42 -9.47
CA VAL A 96 -14.70 7.08 -10.09
C VAL A 96 -14.29 8.41 -10.73
N ILE A 97 -13.45 9.21 -10.05
CA ILE A 97 -12.89 10.44 -10.62
C ILE A 97 -12.17 10.10 -11.93
N TYR A 98 -11.31 9.08 -11.94
CA TYR A 98 -10.61 8.63 -13.13
C TYR A 98 -11.56 8.29 -14.28
N VAL A 99 -12.59 7.47 -14.02
CA VAL A 99 -13.57 7.07 -15.06
C VAL A 99 -14.33 8.26 -15.64
N ILE A 100 -14.66 9.26 -14.82
CA ILE A 100 -15.40 10.45 -15.28
C ILE A 100 -14.50 11.41 -16.08
N THR A 101 -13.21 11.48 -15.70
CA THR A 101 -12.27 12.47 -16.23
C THR A 101 -11.41 11.96 -17.38
N TYR A 102 -11.43 10.65 -17.63
CA TYR A 102 -10.68 10.05 -18.71
C TYR A 102 -11.50 10.03 -20.00
N SER A 103 -11.04 10.75 -21.02
CA SER A 103 -11.48 10.53 -22.40
C SER A 103 -10.30 10.41 -23.39
N PRO A 104 -10.41 9.56 -24.42
CA PRO A 104 -9.33 9.38 -25.40
C PRO A 104 -8.99 10.66 -26.19
N ASP A 105 -10.00 11.47 -26.50
CA ASP A 105 -9.85 12.72 -27.26
C ASP A 105 -9.11 13.79 -26.44
N GLU A 106 -9.37 13.85 -25.13
CA GLU A 106 -8.65 14.70 -24.19
C GLU A 106 -7.17 14.33 -24.12
N SER A 107 -6.83 13.04 -24.13
CA SER A 107 -5.43 12.57 -24.15
C SER A 107 -4.65 13.09 -25.38
N LEU A 108 -5.31 13.21 -26.54
CA LEU A 108 -4.71 13.78 -27.75
C LEU A 108 -4.55 15.31 -27.66
N ALA A 109 -5.54 15.99 -27.08
CA ALA A 109 -5.48 17.43 -26.86
C ALA A 109 -4.32 17.82 -25.94
N VAL A 110 -4.18 17.13 -24.79
CA VAL A 110 -3.08 17.34 -23.84
C VAL A 110 -1.73 17.08 -24.49
N GLU A 111 -1.59 15.99 -25.26
CA GLU A 111 -0.34 15.69 -25.98
C GLU A 111 0.05 16.83 -26.94
N SER A 112 -0.92 17.35 -27.69
CA SER A 112 -0.67 18.43 -28.63
C SER A 112 -0.28 19.75 -27.95
N GLU A 113 -0.87 20.04 -26.78
CA GLU A 113 -0.56 21.23 -25.98
C GLU A 113 0.84 21.10 -25.37
N THR A 114 1.14 19.98 -24.71
CA THR A 114 2.45 19.72 -24.09
C THR A 114 3.57 19.78 -25.12
N ARG A 115 3.38 19.13 -26.28
CA ARG A 115 4.40 19.11 -27.32
C ARG A 115 4.63 20.50 -27.93
N LYS A 116 3.59 21.33 -28.06
CA LYS A 116 3.74 22.72 -28.54
C LYS A 116 4.50 23.58 -27.54
N GLN A 117 4.12 23.52 -26.26
CA GLN A 117 4.66 24.37 -25.21
C GLN A 117 6.10 24.01 -24.84
N PHE A 118 6.43 22.71 -24.83
CA PHE A 118 7.72 22.22 -24.35
C PHE A 118 8.60 21.61 -25.45
N SER A 119 8.30 21.90 -26.73
CA SER A 119 9.04 21.40 -27.91
C SER A 119 10.56 21.61 -27.89
N ARG A 120 11.05 22.64 -27.18
CA ARG A 120 12.47 23.00 -27.11
C ARG A 120 13.17 22.53 -25.85
N GLU A 121 12.43 22.08 -24.85
CA GLU A 121 12.93 21.77 -23.51
C GLU A 121 13.04 20.27 -23.26
N TYR A 122 12.19 19.47 -23.90
CA TYR A 122 12.19 18.01 -23.76
C TYR A 122 12.35 17.30 -25.11
N ASP A 123 13.20 16.28 -25.13
CA ASP A 123 13.23 15.32 -26.23
C ASP A 123 12.19 14.22 -26.00
N PHE A 124 11.03 14.38 -26.66
CA PHE A 124 9.90 13.46 -26.55
C PHE A 124 10.16 12.06 -27.14
N THR A 125 11.26 11.85 -27.88
CA THR A 125 11.57 10.53 -28.46
C THR A 125 11.96 9.48 -27.42
N HIS A 126 12.38 9.94 -26.23
CA HIS A 126 12.74 9.09 -25.10
C HIS A 126 11.55 8.62 -24.26
N TYR A 127 10.37 9.23 -24.43
CA TYR A 127 9.18 8.98 -23.63
C TYR A 127 8.11 8.22 -24.41
N ALA A 128 7.20 7.54 -23.71
CA ALA A 128 5.96 7.06 -24.29
C ALA A 128 5.06 8.24 -24.68
N GLY A 129 4.02 7.98 -25.48
CA GLY A 129 3.07 9.02 -25.88
C GLY A 129 2.48 9.76 -24.66
N ILE A 130 2.29 11.07 -24.79
CA ILE A 130 1.86 11.94 -23.69
C ILE A 130 0.36 11.71 -23.42
N THR A 131 -0.02 11.64 -22.15
CA THR A 131 -1.42 11.57 -21.72
C THR A 131 -1.58 12.21 -20.35
N GLY A 132 -2.79 12.67 -20.00
CA GLY A 132 -3.03 13.32 -18.72
C GLY A 132 -4.41 13.96 -18.62
N TYR A 133 -4.55 14.92 -17.70
CA TYR A 133 -5.81 15.59 -17.40
C TYR A 133 -5.90 16.93 -18.14
N VAL A 134 -6.99 17.19 -18.84
CA VAL A 134 -7.23 18.48 -19.51
C VAL A 134 -7.43 19.63 -18.52
N ASN A 135 -7.87 19.33 -17.30
CA ASN A 135 -8.10 20.34 -16.26
C ASN A 135 -7.20 20.08 -15.05
N HIS A 136 -6.41 21.09 -14.66
CA HIS A 136 -5.55 21.09 -13.47
C HIS A 136 -6.29 20.75 -12.18
N PHE A 137 -7.58 21.07 -12.09
CA PHE A 137 -8.40 20.74 -10.92
C PHE A 137 -8.42 19.24 -10.65
N TRP A 138 -8.62 18.41 -11.68
CA TRP A 138 -8.71 16.96 -11.53
C TRP A 138 -7.34 16.34 -11.19
N SER A 139 -6.29 16.81 -11.85
CA SER A 139 -4.91 16.43 -11.55
C SER A 139 -4.54 16.75 -10.10
N SER A 140 -4.85 17.98 -9.65
CA SER A 140 -4.58 18.43 -8.28
C SER A 140 -5.42 17.68 -7.25
N LEU A 141 -6.71 17.45 -7.52
CA LEU A 141 -7.60 16.71 -6.62
C LEU A 141 -7.10 15.28 -6.41
N THR A 142 -6.79 14.56 -7.49
CA THR A 142 -6.27 13.19 -7.41
C THR A 142 -4.93 13.14 -6.68
N ASN A 143 -4.02 14.07 -6.94
CA ASN A 143 -2.73 14.13 -6.24
C ASN A 143 -2.91 14.37 -4.73
N ASN A 144 -3.80 15.29 -4.35
CA ASN A 144 -4.11 15.56 -2.94
C ASN A 144 -4.74 14.33 -2.25
N LEU A 145 -5.65 13.61 -2.92
CA LEU A 145 -6.26 12.39 -2.38
C LEU A 145 -5.21 11.28 -2.18
N ASN A 146 -4.29 11.09 -3.12
CA ASN A 146 -3.17 10.15 -3.00
C ASN A 146 -2.23 10.57 -1.86
N MET A 147 -1.99 11.87 -1.67
CA MET A 147 -1.19 12.35 -0.55
C MET A 147 -1.83 11.98 0.81
N LEU A 148 -3.15 12.08 0.93
CA LEU A 148 -3.86 11.66 2.14
C LEU A 148 -3.70 10.17 2.44
N SER A 149 -3.67 9.31 1.40
CA SER A 149 -3.49 7.87 1.58
C SER A 149 -2.08 7.48 2.05
N VAL A 150 -1.07 8.33 1.79
CA VAL A 150 0.29 8.12 2.27
C VAL A 150 0.43 8.52 3.74
N TYR A 151 -0.07 9.69 4.13
CA TYR A 151 0.20 10.25 5.46
C TYR A 151 -0.82 9.85 6.54
N ILE A 152 -2.11 9.68 6.20
CA ILE A 152 -3.16 9.40 7.20
C ILE A 152 -3.02 7.99 7.81
N PRO A 153 -2.85 6.90 7.04
CA PRO A 153 -2.88 5.56 7.60
C PRO A 153 -1.81 5.27 8.67
N PRO A 154 -0.55 5.72 8.52
CA PRO A 154 0.46 5.61 9.58
C PRO A 154 0.05 6.32 10.87
N ILE A 155 -0.48 7.54 10.77
CA ILE A 155 -0.92 8.33 11.93
C ILE A 155 -2.08 7.64 12.64
N MET A 156 -3.11 7.23 11.90
CA MET A 156 -4.27 6.49 12.42
C MET A 156 -3.83 5.19 13.10
N SER A 157 -2.87 4.49 12.51
CA SER A 157 -2.35 3.23 13.04
C SER A 157 -1.64 3.41 14.39
N LEU A 158 -0.83 4.45 14.54
CA LEU A 158 -0.18 4.78 15.81
C LEU A 158 -1.20 5.11 16.91
N ILE A 159 -2.27 5.83 16.58
CA ILE A 159 -3.36 6.14 17.52
C ILE A 159 -4.03 4.85 18.00
N PHE A 160 -4.43 3.96 17.07
CA PHE A 160 -5.09 2.71 17.44
C PHE A 160 -4.18 1.76 18.24
N ILE A 161 -2.89 1.67 17.92
CA ILE A 161 -1.93 0.89 18.71
C ILE A 161 -1.87 1.41 20.15
N ARG A 162 -1.74 2.74 20.34
CA ARG A 162 -1.74 3.32 21.69
C ARG A 162 -3.01 2.99 22.44
N MET A 163 -4.17 3.09 21.79
CA MET A 163 -5.46 2.74 22.40
C MET A 163 -5.55 1.27 22.78
N ILE A 164 -5.05 0.36 21.94
CA ILE A 164 -4.98 -1.08 22.21
C ILE A 164 -4.06 -1.34 23.42
N GLN A 165 -2.86 -0.76 23.44
CA GLN A 165 -1.90 -0.94 24.53
C GLN A 165 -2.43 -0.44 25.87
N ILE A 166 -3.09 0.72 25.90
CA ILE A 166 -3.74 1.25 27.11
C ILE A 166 -4.78 0.27 27.63
N ARG A 167 -5.60 -0.32 26.75
CA ARG A 167 -6.61 -1.31 27.14
C ARG A 167 -6.00 -2.65 27.56
N LEU A 168 -5.00 -3.15 26.85
CA LEU A 168 -4.30 -4.38 27.22
C LEU A 168 -3.63 -4.27 28.59
N ARG A 169 -3.05 -3.11 28.93
CA ARG A 169 -2.49 -2.85 30.27
C ARG A 169 -3.55 -2.95 31.37
N SER A 170 -4.79 -2.50 31.11
CA SER A 170 -5.88 -2.63 32.08
C SER A 170 -6.28 -4.09 32.35
N PHE A 171 -6.12 -4.97 31.36
CA PHE A 171 -6.42 -6.40 31.47
C PHE A 171 -5.23 -7.27 31.87
N LYS A 172 -4.07 -6.68 32.20
CA LYS A 172 -2.83 -7.41 32.54
C LYS A 172 -3.02 -8.41 33.69
N HIS A 173 -3.96 -8.16 34.60
CA HIS A 173 -4.27 -9.03 35.74
C HIS A 173 -5.09 -10.29 35.37
N LEU A 174 -5.68 -10.36 34.17
CA LEU A 174 -6.58 -11.44 33.73
C LEU A 174 -5.90 -12.50 32.86
N PHE A 175 -4.66 -12.26 32.41
CA PHE A 175 -3.98 -13.16 31.47
C PHE A 175 -2.94 -14.03 32.16
N THR A 176 -2.99 -15.34 31.89
CA THR A 176 -1.90 -16.29 32.18
C THR A 176 -0.60 -15.88 31.48
N ASP A 177 0.56 -16.13 32.09
CA ASP A 177 1.88 -15.74 31.57
C ASP A 177 2.13 -16.16 30.11
N LYS A 178 1.66 -17.34 29.72
CA LYS A 178 1.77 -17.85 28.33
C LYS A 178 0.94 -17.01 27.34
N THR A 179 -0.27 -16.62 27.71
CA THR A 179 -1.18 -15.82 26.89
C THR A 179 -0.70 -14.36 26.81
N ALA A 180 -0.14 -13.83 27.90
CA ALA A 180 0.48 -12.51 27.92
C ALA A 180 1.73 -12.43 27.02
N ALA A 181 2.55 -13.49 26.99
CA ALA A 181 3.71 -13.56 26.10
C ALA A 181 3.32 -13.61 24.62
N GLN A 182 2.25 -14.35 24.28
CA GLN A 182 1.70 -14.39 22.91
C GLN A 182 1.12 -13.03 22.50
N ALA A 183 0.39 -12.35 23.40
CA ALA A 183 -0.13 -11.01 23.16
C ALA A 183 0.98 -9.99 22.89
N ARG A 184 2.10 -10.05 23.62
CA ARG A 184 3.26 -9.16 23.40
C ARG A 184 3.95 -9.39 22.06
N LYS A 185 4.15 -10.65 21.66
CA LYS A 185 4.73 -10.96 20.34
C LYS A 185 3.84 -10.48 19.20
N PHE A 186 2.53 -10.59 19.37
CA PHE A 186 1.55 -10.09 18.42
C PHE A 186 1.49 -8.56 18.38
N ASP A 187 1.53 -7.89 19.53
CA ASP A 187 1.58 -6.41 19.60
C ASP A 187 2.86 -5.85 18.98
N LEU A 188 4.00 -6.52 19.17
CA LEU A 188 5.27 -6.18 18.53
C LEU A 188 5.18 -6.34 17.00
N ALA A 189 4.68 -7.48 16.53
CA ALA A 189 4.49 -7.74 15.10
C ALA A 189 3.62 -6.66 14.45
N LEU A 190 2.52 -6.34 15.10
CA LEU A 190 1.56 -5.33 14.65
C LEU A 190 2.17 -3.94 14.62
N THR A 191 2.96 -3.59 15.63
CA THR A 191 3.70 -2.33 15.69
C THR A 191 4.70 -2.23 14.54
N ILE A 192 5.43 -3.32 14.24
CA ILE A 192 6.35 -3.36 13.09
C ILE A 192 5.58 -3.19 11.77
N GLN A 193 4.47 -3.91 11.57
CA GLN A 193 3.64 -3.78 10.35
C GLN A 193 3.15 -2.34 10.11
N THR A 194 2.93 -1.56 11.17
CA THR A 194 2.49 -0.16 11.05
C THR A 194 3.63 0.84 10.90
N LEU A 195 4.80 0.57 11.50
CA LEU A 195 5.97 1.44 11.43
C LEU A 195 6.72 1.29 10.11
N VAL A 196 6.73 0.10 9.52
CA VAL A 196 7.44 -0.16 8.26
C VAL A 196 6.94 0.75 7.13
N PRO A 197 5.63 0.85 6.82
CA PRO A 197 5.13 1.83 5.86
C PRO A 197 5.49 3.27 6.23
N ALA A 198 5.42 3.63 7.52
CA ALA A 198 5.74 4.98 7.98
C ALA A 198 7.21 5.36 7.73
N VAL A 199 8.14 4.42 7.92
CA VAL A 199 9.58 4.66 7.75
C VAL A 199 10.00 4.54 6.29
N CYS A 200 9.41 3.61 5.53
CA CYS A 200 9.77 3.39 4.13
C CYS A 200 9.09 4.38 3.18
N VAL A 201 7.82 4.72 3.39
CA VAL A 201 7.03 5.50 2.43
C VAL A 201 7.09 6.99 2.70
N ILE A 202 6.89 7.44 3.95
CA ILE A 202 6.76 8.87 4.28
C ILE A 202 8.00 9.68 3.88
N PRO A 203 9.25 9.30 4.24
CA PRO A 203 10.42 10.10 3.91
C PRO A 203 10.66 10.17 2.41
N VAL A 204 10.46 9.04 1.71
CA VAL A 204 10.70 8.93 0.27
C VAL A 204 9.65 9.71 -0.51
N TYR A 205 8.37 9.61 -0.14
CA TYR A 205 7.29 10.38 -0.74
C TYR A 205 7.43 11.89 -0.47
N THR A 206 7.84 12.27 0.75
CA THR A 206 8.08 13.68 1.10
C THR A 206 9.25 14.25 0.30
N ALA A 207 10.34 13.49 0.16
CA ALA A 207 11.47 13.88 -0.68
C ALA A 207 11.06 14.00 -2.16
N HIS A 208 10.18 13.13 -2.66
CA HIS A 208 9.65 13.25 -4.03
C HIS A 208 8.92 14.58 -4.25
N ILE A 209 8.00 14.95 -3.35
CA ILE A 209 7.28 16.23 -3.42
C ILE A 209 8.24 17.42 -3.38
N ILE A 210 9.24 17.38 -2.49
CA ILE A 210 10.23 18.45 -2.35
C ILE A 210 11.04 18.57 -3.65
N LEU A 211 11.52 17.46 -4.20
CA LEU A 211 12.31 17.45 -5.43
C LEU A 211 11.51 17.94 -6.64
N GLU A 212 10.24 17.55 -6.73
CA GLU A 212 9.30 18.05 -7.75
C GLU A 212 9.11 19.57 -7.62
N HIS A 213 9.01 20.10 -6.40
CA HIS A 213 8.84 21.53 -6.15
C HIS A 213 10.07 22.37 -6.54
N TYR A 214 11.29 21.83 -6.35
CA TYR A 214 12.53 22.56 -6.62
C TYR A 214 13.07 22.37 -8.05
N ILE A 215 12.35 21.67 -8.94
CA ILE A 215 12.73 21.41 -10.35
C ILE A 215 14.18 20.91 -10.46
N VAL A 216 14.61 20.08 -9.51
CA VAL A 216 15.96 19.53 -9.53
C VAL A 216 15.92 18.30 -10.42
N SER A 217 16.38 18.43 -11.66
CA SER A 217 16.48 17.36 -12.67
C SER A 217 17.36 16.17 -12.26
N PHE A 218 17.97 16.21 -11.08
CA PHE A 218 19.01 15.28 -10.64
C PHE A 218 18.52 13.85 -10.38
N MET A 219 17.23 13.54 -10.29
CA MET A 219 16.83 12.17 -9.96
C MET A 219 15.57 11.62 -10.66
N ALA A 220 15.66 11.44 -11.98
CA ALA A 220 14.83 10.46 -12.71
C ALA A 220 14.85 9.06 -12.02
N ASP A 221 15.96 8.70 -11.38
CA ASP A 221 16.09 7.45 -10.62
C ASP A 221 15.36 7.44 -9.26
N PHE A 222 15.00 8.60 -8.71
CA PHE A 222 14.36 8.66 -7.39
C PHE A 222 12.94 8.12 -7.40
N GLU A 223 12.21 8.29 -8.50
CA GLU A 223 10.89 7.68 -8.67
C GLU A 223 10.95 6.15 -8.66
N LYS A 224 12.03 5.57 -9.19
CA LYS A 224 12.26 4.12 -9.13
C LYS A 224 12.38 3.66 -7.69
N VAL A 225 13.13 4.42 -6.87
CA VAL A 225 13.25 4.19 -5.42
C VAL A 225 11.90 4.36 -4.72
N LEU A 226 11.10 5.36 -5.11
CA LEU A 226 9.76 5.60 -4.56
C LEU A 226 8.85 4.38 -4.74
N TYR A 227 8.71 3.86 -5.96
CA TYR A 227 7.85 2.69 -6.22
C TYR A 227 8.36 1.41 -5.54
N MET A 228 9.68 1.20 -5.48
CA MET A 228 10.27 0.09 -4.73
C MET A 228 9.95 0.20 -3.22
N MET A 229 10.04 1.41 -2.66
CA MET A 229 9.76 1.67 -1.24
C MET A 229 8.26 1.69 -0.92
N LEU A 230 7.39 1.90 -1.90
CA LEU A 230 5.94 1.70 -1.78
C LEU A 230 5.56 0.21 -1.74
N ALA A 231 6.28 -0.65 -2.49
CA ALA A 231 6.03 -2.09 -2.51
C ALA A 231 6.66 -2.83 -1.33
N LEU A 232 7.84 -2.41 -0.85
CA LEU A 232 8.59 -3.08 0.21
C LEU A 232 7.77 -3.35 1.50
N PRO A 233 6.96 -2.40 2.03
CA PRO A 233 6.12 -2.64 3.20
C PRO A 233 5.12 -3.78 3.02
N THR A 234 4.57 -3.96 1.82
CA THR A 234 3.61 -5.03 1.53
C THR A 234 4.29 -6.42 1.57
N ALA A 235 5.51 -6.51 1.06
CA ALA A 235 6.31 -7.74 1.12
C ALA A 235 6.71 -8.07 2.57
N ILE A 236 7.14 -7.06 3.34
CA ILE A 236 7.48 -7.21 4.75
C ILE A 236 6.24 -7.62 5.56
N ASP A 237 5.08 -7.02 5.31
CA ASP A 237 3.82 -7.36 5.99
C ASP A 237 3.45 -8.84 5.79
N ALA A 238 3.49 -9.34 4.55
CA ALA A 238 3.25 -10.74 4.23
C ALA A 238 4.22 -11.67 4.99
N PHE A 239 5.50 -11.31 5.06
CA PHE A 239 6.51 -12.08 5.78
C PHE A 239 6.26 -12.10 7.29
N ILE A 240 5.91 -10.95 7.87
CA ILE A 240 5.57 -10.83 9.30
C ILE A 240 4.36 -11.70 9.62
N VAL A 241 3.30 -11.67 8.80
CA VAL A 241 2.11 -12.52 8.99
C VAL A 241 2.47 -14.00 9.02
N ILE A 242 3.29 -14.47 8.08
CA ILE A 242 3.69 -15.88 7.99
C ILE A 242 4.48 -16.32 9.25
N ILE A 243 5.37 -15.47 9.76
CA ILE A 243 6.22 -15.82 10.92
C ILE A 243 5.44 -15.74 12.24
N THR A 244 4.57 -14.73 12.37
CA THR A 244 3.97 -14.36 13.66
C THR A 244 2.64 -15.07 13.91
N ILE A 245 1.87 -15.38 12.87
CA ILE A 245 0.57 -16.04 13.01
C ILE A 245 0.72 -17.56 12.85
N THR A 246 0.56 -18.27 13.97
CA THR A 246 0.77 -19.73 14.06
C THR A 246 -0.01 -20.56 13.02
N PRO A 247 -1.31 -20.34 12.77
CA PRO A 247 -2.03 -21.13 11.76
C PRO A 247 -1.52 -20.90 10.33
N TYR A 248 -1.14 -19.66 9.97
CA TYR A 248 -0.54 -19.38 8.67
C TYR A 248 0.83 -20.03 8.54
N ARG A 249 1.68 -19.94 9.57
CA ARG A 249 2.99 -20.60 9.59
C ARG A 249 2.89 -22.11 9.36
N ARG A 250 1.95 -22.77 10.03
CA ARG A 250 1.73 -24.22 9.90
C ARG A 250 1.26 -24.58 8.49
N SER A 251 0.34 -23.80 7.93
CA SER A 251 -0.19 -24.01 6.59
C SER A 251 0.86 -23.78 5.51
N PHE A 252 1.69 -22.74 5.68
CA PHE A 252 2.82 -22.43 4.80
C PHE A 252 3.86 -23.56 4.81
N LEU A 253 4.26 -24.03 6.00
CA LEU A 253 5.18 -25.16 6.11
C LEU A 253 4.59 -26.44 5.50
N ALA A 254 3.31 -26.74 5.75
CA ALA A 254 2.64 -27.91 5.17
C ALA A 254 2.55 -27.83 3.64
N PHE A 255 2.34 -26.63 3.07
CA PHE A 255 2.37 -26.41 1.62
C PHE A 255 3.76 -26.73 1.03
N PHE A 256 4.83 -26.21 1.65
CA PHE A 256 6.20 -26.48 1.20
C PHE A 256 6.61 -27.93 1.43
N GLU A 257 6.20 -28.57 2.52
CA GLU A 257 6.43 -29.99 2.79
C GLU A 257 5.80 -30.87 1.70
N LYS A 258 4.57 -30.54 1.27
CA LYS A 258 3.88 -31.24 0.19
C LYS A 258 4.50 -30.98 -1.18
N LEU A 259 5.02 -29.77 -1.42
CA LEU A 259 5.63 -29.38 -2.69
C LEU A 259 7.03 -30.01 -2.88
N PHE A 260 7.81 -30.11 -1.81
CA PHE A 260 9.19 -30.60 -1.84
C PHE A 260 9.37 -32.03 -1.31
N GLY A 261 8.28 -32.71 -0.92
CA GLY A 261 8.33 -34.09 -0.44
C GLY A 261 9.09 -34.27 0.88
N TRP A 262 9.13 -33.25 1.73
CA TRP A 262 9.82 -33.35 3.02
C TRP A 262 8.96 -34.09 4.05
N GLU A 263 9.27 -35.37 4.28
CA GLU A 263 8.74 -36.12 5.41
C GLU A 263 9.30 -35.55 6.73
N LYS A 264 8.41 -35.11 7.62
CA LYS A 264 8.78 -34.77 9.00
C LYS A 264 8.75 -36.03 9.88
N PRO A 265 9.72 -36.17 10.81
CA PRO A 265 9.64 -37.18 11.85
C PRO A 265 8.41 -36.92 12.75
N PRO A 266 7.82 -37.98 13.33
CA PRO A 266 6.55 -37.89 14.05
C PRO A 266 6.65 -36.91 15.24
N PRO A 267 5.61 -36.09 15.48
CA PRO A 267 5.63 -35.14 16.59
C PRO A 267 5.62 -35.90 17.92
N PRO A 268 6.35 -35.44 18.95
CA PRO A 268 6.22 -35.98 20.29
C PRO A 268 4.80 -35.73 20.81
N ALA A 269 4.22 -36.74 21.44
CA ALA A 269 2.83 -36.77 21.91
C ALA A 269 2.56 -35.63 22.93
N PHE A 270 2.05 -34.49 22.44
CA PHE A 270 1.53 -33.43 23.29
C PHE A 270 0.01 -33.59 23.43
N LYS A 271 -0.44 -33.79 24.67
CA LYS A 271 -1.86 -33.76 25.05
C LYS A 271 -2.47 -32.41 24.65
N LEU A 272 -3.45 -32.46 23.74
CA LEU A 272 -4.33 -31.33 23.40
C LEU A 272 -5.18 -30.98 24.63
N VAL A 273 -4.85 -29.88 25.30
CA VAL A 273 -5.76 -29.23 26.26
C VAL A 273 -6.62 -28.26 25.46
N HIS A 274 -7.89 -28.62 25.27
CA HIS A 274 -8.90 -27.78 24.65
C HIS A 274 -9.19 -26.56 25.54
N ASN A 275 -8.58 -25.41 25.23
CA ASN A 275 -9.02 -24.12 25.78
C ASN A 275 -9.55 -23.25 24.63
N SER A 276 -10.81 -23.52 24.27
CA SER A 276 -11.57 -22.89 23.18
C SER A 276 -11.77 -21.36 23.32
N ARG A 277 -11.41 -20.75 24.45
CA ARG A 277 -11.63 -19.31 24.68
C ARG A 277 -10.44 -18.41 24.33
N ALA A 278 -9.22 -18.94 24.20
CA ALA A 278 -8.03 -18.11 23.98
C ALA A 278 -7.65 -17.95 22.50
N THR A 279 -8.16 -18.82 21.62
CA THR A 279 -7.82 -18.85 20.18
C THR A 279 -8.65 -17.89 19.33
N SER A 280 -9.71 -17.27 19.87
CA SER A 280 -10.54 -16.31 19.12
C SER A 280 -10.08 -14.85 19.24
N LEU A 281 -9.00 -14.62 20.00
CA LEU A 281 -8.42 -13.32 20.32
C LEU A 281 -7.09 -13.03 19.60
N PHE A 282 -6.47 -14.03 18.95
CA PHE A 282 -5.16 -13.91 18.31
C PHE A 282 -5.16 -14.55 16.91
#